data_AF-A0A537UZM0-F1
#
_entry.id   AF-A0A537UZM0-F1
#
_cell.length_a   1.000
_cell.length_b   1.000
_cell.length_c   1.000
_cell.angle_alpha   90.00
_cell.angle_beta   90.00
_cell.angle_gamma   90.00
#
_symmetry.space_group_name_H-M   'P 1'
#
loop_
_entity.id
_entity.type
_entity.pdbx_description
1 polymer ?
#
loop_
_entity_poly.entity_id
_entity_poly.type
_entity_poly.pdbx_seq_one_letter_code
_entity_poly.pdbx_strand_id
1 'polypeptide(L)'
;MAMDETRLLILGSQVLFGFLFQGVFQNGFDSLSSVSKNLVCAALALMMLSIGCLIAPSMQHRIVEAGEATPRLEHATTVLAGWALLPFIASLGLGLFIVFERIFGRITGVAVGVASAALAGFFWFGLAWLIRERRRRTMTEQSGRTPLSTKVEQMLTEARIIIPGCQALLGFQLVAMMTQAFDELPQDAKIMHAAGLCCVTIAMILLMTPAALHRLSFGGNDSERFLRLGSAFVIAGPLPLALGIAADVYVVFLKINHSATFTVLASSVLLLAMLALWYFYPVWLRASGVKS
;
A
#
# COMPACT_ATOMS: atom_id res chain seq x y z
N MET A 1 -4.75 3.35 18.53
CA MET A 1 -3.40 2.79 18.75
C MET A 1 -2.94 1.90 17.60
N ALA A 2 -3.43 0.67 17.40
CA ALA A 2 -2.96 -0.18 16.29
C ALA A 2 -3.16 0.44 14.88
N MET A 3 -4.20 1.25 14.70
CA MET A 3 -4.47 1.96 13.43
C MET A 3 -3.46 3.10 13.16
N ASP A 4 -3.00 3.80 14.21
CA ASP A 4 -2.00 4.87 14.07
C ASP A 4 -0.61 4.31 13.72
N GLU A 5 -0.29 3.11 14.22
CA GLU A 5 0.94 2.38 13.86
C GLU A 5 0.92 1.93 12.40
N THR A 6 -0.22 1.41 11.94
CA THR A 6 -0.42 1.00 10.54
C THR A 6 -0.31 2.21 9.59
N ARG A 7 -0.75 3.39 10.02
CA ARG A 7 -0.63 4.65 9.25
C ARG A 7 0.82 4.98 8.89
N LEU A 8 1.74 4.84 9.84
CA LEU A 8 3.16 5.17 9.62
C LEU A 8 3.79 4.21 8.60
N LEU A 9 3.48 2.91 8.70
CA LEU A 9 3.98 1.89 7.79
C LEU A 9 3.41 2.01 6.37
N ILE A 10 2.13 2.39 6.24
CA ILE A 10 1.48 2.59 4.94
C ILE A 10 2.09 3.78 4.23
N LEU A 11 2.22 4.91 4.91
CA LEU A 11 2.87 6.10 4.35
C LEU A 11 4.30 5.77 3.90
N GLY A 12 5.07 5.08 4.74
CA GLY A 12 6.43 4.63 4.39
C GLY A 12 6.46 3.76 3.14
N SER A 13 5.55 2.78 3.03
CA SER A 13 5.50 1.86 1.87
C SER A 13 5.12 2.60 0.58
N GLN A 14 4.13 3.48 0.63
CA GLN A 14 3.66 4.23 -0.53
C GLN A 14 4.69 5.26 -1.01
N VAL A 15 5.40 5.92 -0.08
CA VAL A 15 6.49 6.85 -0.42
C VAL A 15 7.67 6.11 -1.03
N LEU A 16 8.10 4.97 -0.47
CA LEU A 16 9.17 4.17 -1.04
C LEU A 16 8.81 3.59 -2.42
N PHE A 17 7.58 3.11 -2.59
CA PHE A 17 7.07 2.71 -3.91
C PHE A 17 7.21 3.86 -4.91
N GLY A 18 6.76 5.05 -4.52
CA GLY A 18 6.81 6.24 -5.37
C GLY A 18 8.23 6.66 -5.75
N PHE A 19 9.18 6.57 -4.82
CA PHE A 19 10.60 6.81 -5.12
C PHE A 19 11.19 5.77 -6.08
N LEU A 20 10.87 4.48 -5.88
CA LEU A 20 11.30 3.42 -6.80
C LEU A 20 10.73 3.64 -8.20
N PHE A 21 9.45 4.02 -8.28
CA PHE A 21 8.78 4.36 -9.54
C PHE A 21 9.46 5.55 -10.22
N GLN A 22 9.62 6.67 -9.50
CA GLN A 22 10.21 7.88 -10.06
C GLN A 22 11.68 7.68 -10.46
N GLY A 23 12.41 6.85 -9.72
CA GLY A 23 13.81 6.53 -9.99
C GLY A 23 14.05 5.96 -11.39
N VAL A 24 13.09 5.20 -11.94
CA VAL A 24 13.14 4.60 -13.28
C VAL A 24 13.14 5.66 -14.39
N PHE A 25 12.63 6.85 -14.10
CA PHE A 25 12.53 7.97 -15.04
C PHE A 25 13.69 8.97 -14.94
N GLN A 26 14.62 8.77 -14.00
CA GLN A 26 15.77 9.66 -13.84
C GLN A 26 16.91 9.25 -14.75
N ASN A 27 17.68 10.23 -15.22
CA ASN A 27 18.86 10.03 -16.11
C ASN A 27 19.88 9.03 -15.55
N GLY A 28 19.97 8.92 -14.23
CA GLY A 28 20.87 7.96 -13.58
C GLY A 28 20.48 6.49 -13.76
N PHE A 29 19.22 6.21 -14.09
CA PHE A 29 18.70 4.85 -14.21
C PHE A 29 19.30 4.09 -15.39
N ASP A 30 19.55 4.78 -16.52
CA ASP A 30 20.03 4.11 -17.73
C ASP A 30 21.44 3.57 -17.58
N SER A 31 22.24 4.17 -16.70
CA SER A 31 23.58 3.72 -16.32
C SER A 31 23.61 2.45 -15.45
N LEU A 32 22.46 1.97 -14.97
CA LEU A 32 22.39 0.76 -14.15
C LEU A 32 22.58 -0.51 -14.99
N SER A 33 23.11 -1.55 -14.35
CA SER A 33 23.20 -2.89 -14.97
C SER A 33 21.80 -3.46 -15.21
N SER A 34 21.65 -4.36 -16.19
CA SER A 34 20.38 -5.05 -16.46
C SER A 34 19.85 -5.82 -15.25
N VAL A 35 20.75 -6.37 -14.43
CA VAL A 35 20.38 -7.06 -13.18
C VAL A 35 19.78 -6.06 -12.19
N SER A 36 20.40 -4.91 -11.98
CA SER A 36 19.90 -3.87 -11.06
C SER A 36 18.55 -3.32 -11.54
N LYS A 37 18.36 -3.14 -12.85
CA LYS A 37 17.06 -2.74 -13.43
C LYS A 37 15.97 -3.77 -13.14
N ASN A 38 16.23 -5.06 -13.28
CA ASN A 38 15.27 -6.12 -12.92
C ASN A 38 15.00 -6.20 -11.41
N LEU A 39 15.99 -5.91 -10.57
CA LEU A 39 15.80 -5.83 -9.11
C LEU A 39 14.91 -4.64 -8.71
N VAL A 40 14.86 -3.56 -9.49
CA VAL A 40 13.88 -2.48 -9.29
C VAL A 40 12.46 -2.98 -9.54
N CYS A 41 12.23 -3.78 -10.59
CA CYS A 41 10.93 -4.42 -10.82
C CYS A 41 10.53 -5.30 -9.62
N ALA A 42 11.46 -6.10 -9.10
CA ALA A 42 11.22 -6.94 -7.92
C ALA A 42 10.91 -6.10 -6.67
N ALA A 43 11.67 -5.04 -6.42
CA ALA A 43 11.44 -4.12 -5.30
C ALA A 43 10.06 -3.44 -5.38
N LEU A 44 9.66 -2.98 -6.56
CA LEU A 44 8.32 -2.40 -6.77
C LEU A 44 7.20 -3.41 -6.53
N ALA A 45 7.33 -4.64 -7.03
CA ALA A 45 6.37 -5.71 -6.78
C ALA A 45 6.24 -6.03 -5.28
N LEU A 46 7.37 -6.09 -4.56
CA LEU A 46 7.39 -6.29 -3.12
C LEU A 46 6.71 -5.12 -2.37
N MET A 47 6.98 -3.88 -2.75
CA MET A 47 6.29 -2.73 -2.18
C MET A 47 4.77 -2.76 -2.43
N MET A 48 4.36 -3.15 -3.63
CA MET A 48 2.94 -3.31 -3.96
C MET A 48 2.26 -4.38 -3.09
N LEU A 49 2.95 -5.49 -2.81
CA LEU A 49 2.46 -6.52 -1.87
C LEU A 49 2.39 -6.01 -0.43
N SER A 50 3.39 -5.23 0.01
CA SER A 50 3.38 -4.58 1.34
C SER A 50 2.15 -3.65 1.48
N ILE A 51 1.93 -2.77 0.51
CA ILE A 51 0.76 -1.87 0.47
C ILE A 51 -0.55 -2.68 0.48
N GLY A 52 -0.61 -3.75 -0.32
CA GLY A 52 -1.73 -4.68 -0.35
C GLY A 52 -2.09 -5.23 1.03
N CYS A 53 -1.09 -5.78 1.75
CA CYS A 53 -1.25 -6.33 3.08
C CYS A 53 -1.65 -5.27 4.12
N LEU A 54 -1.10 -4.05 4.04
CA LEU A 54 -1.38 -3.01 5.04
C LEU A 54 -2.76 -2.36 4.89
N ILE A 55 -3.31 -2.27 3.67
CA ILE A 55 -4.66 -1.72 3.44
C ILE A 55 -5.76 -2.75 3.71
N ALA A 56 -5.44 -4.06 3.62
CA ALA A 56 -6.41 -5.14 3.78
C ALA A 56 -7.21 -5.14 5.11
N PRO A 57 -6.63 -4.84 6.30
CA PRO A 57 -7.40 -4.76 7.55
C PRO A 57 -8.50 -3.70 7.52
N SER A 58 -8.24 -2.53 6.94
CA SER A 58 -9.26 -1.48 6.77
C SER A 58 -10.43 -1.97 5.92
N MET A 59 -10.13 -2.74 4.87
CA MET A 59 -11.16 -3.34 4.01
C MET A 59 -11.98 -4.39 4.76
N GLN A 60 -11.35 -5.23 5.58
CA GLN A 60 -12.06 -6.19 6.42
C GLN A 60 -12.95 -5.51 7.45
N HIS A 61 -12.45 -4.46 8.11
CA HIS A 61 -13.20 -3.71 9.12
C HIS A 61 -14.49 -3.13 8.54
N ARG A 62 -14.46 -2.63 7.30
CA ARG A 62 -15.65 -2.05 6.65
C ARG A 62 -16.54 -3.09 5.97
N ILE A 63 -15.97 -4.07 5.26
CA ILE A 63 -16.73 -5.04 4.47
C ILE A 63 -17.34 -6.14 5.35
N VAL A 64 -16.55 -6.69 6.29
CA VAL A 64 -16.93 -7.85 7.11
C VAL A 64 -17.57 -7.40 8.42
N GLU A 65 -16.89 -6.51 9.14
CA GLU A 65 -17.28 -6.15 10.51
C GLU A 65 -18.26 -4.97 10.58
N ALA A 66 -18.58 -4.34 9.44
CA ALA A 66 -19.44 -3.15 9.36
C ALA A 66 -19.05 -2.04 10.37
N GLY A 67 -17.75 -1.90 10.60
CA GLY A 67 -17.16 -0.95 11.54
C GLY A 67 -17.14 -1.39 13.00
N GLU A 68 -17.58 -2.59 13.34
CA GLU A 68 -17.42 -3.13 14.70
C GLU A 68 -15.96 -3.47 15.01
N ALA A 69 -15.51 -3.17 16.22
CA ALA A 69 -14.22 -3.61 16.73
C ALA A 69 -14.35 -5.05 17.24
N THR A 70 -13.78 -6.01 16.51
CA THR A 70 -13.83 -7.44 16.89
C THR A 70 -12.44 -8.04 17.10
N PRO A 71 -12.31 -9.09 17.94
CA PRO A 71 -11.04 -9.78 18.15
C PRO A 71 -10.45 -10.37 16.86
N ARG A 72 -11.32 -10.78 15.92
CA ARG A 72 -10.92 -11.27 14.60
C ARG A 72 -10.17 -10.20 13.81
N LEU A 73 -10.70 -8.97 13.79
CA LEU A 73 -10.06 -7.84 13.13
C LEU A 73 -8.72 -7.48 13.77
N GLU A 74 -8.62 -7.50 15.09
CA GLU A 74 -7.36 -7.22 15.79
C GLU A 74 -6.27 -8.25 15.42
N HIS A 75 -6.64 -9.54 15.40
CA HIS A 75 -5.73 -10.60 14.96
C HIS A 75 -5.33 -10.43 13.49
N ALA A 76 -6.30 -10.18 12.60
CA ALA A 76 -6.03 -9.97 11.18
C ALA A 76 -5.11 -8.76 10.93
N THR A 77 -5.34 -7.64 11.63
CA THR A 77 -4.49 -6.44 11.58
C THR A 77 -3.05 -6.78 11.97
N THR A 78 -2.87 -7.51 13.07
CA THR A 78 -1.53 -7.90 13.57
C THR A 78 -0.81 -8.82 12.59
N VAL A 79 -1.51 -9.83 12.06
CA VAL A 79 -0.93 -10.81 11.12
C VAL A 79 -0.59 -10.14 9.79
N LEU A 80 -1.50 -9.37 9.21
CA LEU A 80 -1.28 -8.71 7.92
C LEU A 80 -0.18 -7.63 8.00
N ALA A 81 -0.11 -6.88 9.10
CA ALA A 81 1.00 -5.96 9.35
C ALA A 81 2.35 -6.71 9.43
N GLY A 82 2.39 -7.86 10.12
CA GLY A 82 3.57 -8.72 10.15
C GLY A 82 3.97 -9.24 8.77
N TRP A 83 3.02 -9.70 7.96
CA TRP A 83 3.27 -10.15 6.59
C TRP A 83 3.71 -9.02 5.66
N ALA A 84 3.26 -7.79 5.88
CA ALA A 84 3.66 -6.63 5.09
C ALA A 84 5.13 -6.23 5.31
N LEU A 85 5.65 -6.42 6.53
CA LEU A 85 7.03 -6.07 6.86
C LEU A 85 8.05 -6.91 6.09
N LEU A 86 7.74 -8.17 5.76
CA LEU A 86 8.66 -9.05 5.01
C LEU A 86 9.01 -8.51 3.60
N PRO A 87 8.03 -8.24 2.70
CA PRO A 87 8.34 -7.65 1.42
C PRO A 87 8.86 -6.20 1.57
N PHE A 88 8.49 -5.49 2.63
CA PHE A 88 9.06 -4.17 2.92
C PHE A 88 10.58 -4.24 3.11
N ILE A 89 11.05 -5.11 3.99
CA ILE A 89 12.48 -5.31 4.29
C ILE A 89 13.24 -5.72 3.04
N ALA A 90 12.69 -6.67 2.29
CA ALA A 90 13.31 -7.15 1.06
C ALA A 90 13.46 -6.02 0.04
N SER A 91 12.41 -5.23 -0.21
CA SER A 91 12.48 -4.09 -1.12
C SER A 91 13.43 -2.99 -0.63
N LEU A 92 13.49 -2.73 0.68
CA LEU A 92 14.43 -1.75 1.24
C LEU A 92 15.88 -2.19 1.02
N GLY A 93 16.19 -3.46 1.29
CA GLY A 93 17.50 -4.06 1.03
C GLY A 93 17.89 -4.01 -0.44
N LEU A 94 16.93 -4.29 -1.35
CA LEU A 94 17.14 -4.16 -2.79
C LEU A 94 17.42 -2.71 -3.21
N GLY A 95 16.65 -1.75 -2.69
CA GLY A 95 16.87 -0.33 -2.97
C GLY A 95 18.27 0.14 -2.57
N LEU A 96 18.71 -0.23 -1.36
CA LEU A 96 20.06 0.09 -0.89
C LEU A 96 21.15 -0.65 -1.66
N PHE A 97 20.92 -1.92 -2.03
CA PHE A 97 21.81 -2.66 -2.91
C PHE A 97 22.03 -1.91 -4.23
N ILE A 98 20.97 -1.46 -4.90
CA ILE A 98 21.05 -0.78 -6.21
C ILE A 98 21.86 0.52 -6.10
N VAL A 99 21.61 1.32 -5.06
CA VAL A 99 22.31 2.59 -4.84
C VAL A 99 23.80 2.37 -4.60
N PHE A 100 24.15 1.44 -3.71
CA PHE A 100 25.54 1.18 -3.36
C PHE A 100 26.31 0.42 -4.45
N GLU A 101 25.65 -0.45 -5.20
CA GLU A 101 26.23 -1.10 -6.38
C GLU A 101 26.67 -0.06 -7.40
N ARG A 102 25.85 0.97 -7.64
CA ARG A 102 26.15 2.03 -8.59
C ARG A 102 27.36 2.88 -8.20
N ILE A 103 27.58 3.10 -6.90
CA ILE A 103 28.63 4.01 -6.40
C ILE A 103 29.95 3.27 -6.13
N PHE A 104 29.87 2.11 -5.48
CA PHE A 104 31.04 1.41 -4.93
C PHE A 104 31.28 0.03 -5.54
N GLY A 105 30.37 -0.43 -6.40
CA GLY A 105 30.43 -1.74 -7.05
C GLY A 105 29.62 -2.83 -6.34
N ARG A 106 29.55 -3.99 -6.97
CA ARG A 106 28.61 -5.05 -6.60
C ARG A 106 28.84 -5.64 -5.21
N ILE A 107 30.09 -5.82 -4.79
CA ILE A 107 30.43 -6.44 -3.49
C ILE A 107 29.89 -5.59 -2.34
N THR A 108 30.17 -4.28 -2.37
CA THR A 108 29.66 -3.32 -1.38
C THR A 108 28.15 -3.17 -1.46
N GLY A 109 27.57 -3.21 -2.67
CA GLY A 109 26.13 -3.26 -2.86
C GLY A 109 25.49 -4.44 -2.12
N VAL A 110 25.99 -5.67 -2.33
CA VAL A 110 25.49 -6.87 -1.64
C VAL A 110 25.65 -6.74 -0.14
N ALA A 111 26.83 -6.33 0.33
CA ALA A 111 27.09 -6.18 1.76
C ALA A 111 26.10 -5.22 2.42
N VAL A 112 25.87 -4.04 1.85
CA VAL A 112 24.97 -3.03 2.41
C VAL A 112 23.50 -3.45 2.30
N GLY A 113 23.09 -4.02 1.16
CA GLY A 113 21.72 -4.52 0.97
C GLY A 113 21.36 -5.62 1.96
N VAL A 114 22.25 -6.61 2.15
CA VAL A 114 22.05 -7.70 3.12
C VAL A 114 22.12 -7.18 4.56
N ALA A 115 23.11 -6.34 4.89
CA ALA A 115 23.25 -5.79 6.24
C ALA A 115 22.05 -4.94 6.65
N SER A 116 21.55 -4.07 5.76
CA SER A 116 20.37 -3.25 6.03
C SER A 116 19.10 -4.08 6.16
N ALA A 117 18.90 -5.10 5.32
CA ALA A 117 17.77 -6.02 5.44
C ALA A 117 17.84 -6.83 6.74
N ALA A 118 19.02 -7.32 7.11
CA ALA A 118 19.24 -8.04 8.36
C ALA A 118 19.01 -7.15 9.59
N LEU A 119 19.46 -5.89 9.54
CA LEU A 119 19.26 -4.91 10.60
C LEU A 119 17.77 -4.60 10.78
N ALA A 120 17.05 -4.32 9.69
CA ALA A 120 15.61 -4.10 9.73
C ALA A 120 14.87 -5.35 10.24
N GLY A 121 15.24 -6.54 9.76
CA GLY A 121 14.70 -7.81 10.25
C GLY A 121 14.93 -8.04 11.73
N PHE A 122 16.13 -7.73 12.23
CA PHE A 122 16.46 -7.82 13.65
C PHE A 122 15.62 -6.86 14.49
N PHE A 123 15.52 -5.58 14.11
CA PHE A 123 14.77 -4.62 14.92
C PHE A 123 13.25 -4.81 14.85
N TRP A 124 12.71 -5.25 13.72
CA TRP A 124 11.25 -5.40 13.55
C TRP A 124 10.73 -6.75 14.03
N PHE A 125 11.46 -7.84 13.78
CA PHE A 125 11.06 -9.20 14.19
C PHE A 125 11.90 -9.76 15.33
N GLY A 126 13.22 -9.62 15.25
CA GLY A 126 14.15 -10.16 16.25
C GLY A 126 13.92 -9.57 17.64
N LEU A 127 13.78 -8.24 17.74
CA LEU A 127 13.53 -7.54 18.99
C LEU A 127 12.12 -7.86 19.53
N ALA A 128 11.12 -7.94 18.65
CA ALA A 128 9.76 -8.35 19.02
C ALA A 128 9.72 -9.78 19.59
N TRP A 129 10.58 -10.67 19.08
CA TRP A 129 10.72 -12.03 19.60
C TRP A 129 11.48 -12.06 20.93
N LEU A 130 12.52 -11.24 21.09
CA LEU A 130 13.35 -11.16 22.31
C LEU A 130 12.62 -10.50 23.50
N ILE A 131 11.89 -9.41 23.27
CA ILE A 131 11.11 -8.69 24.30
C ILE A 131 9.69 -9.26 24.39
N ARG A 132 9.49 -10.55 24.10
CA ARG A 132 8.17 -11.19 24.25
C ARG A 132 7.86 -11.40 25.73
N GLU A 133 7.58 -10.30 26.43
CA GLU A 133 6.89 -10.29 27.70
C GLU A 133 5.60 -11.10 27.50
N ARG A 134 5.31 -12.03 28.41
CA ARG A 134 4.02 -12.73 28.45
C ARG A 134 2.93 -11.68 28.68
N ARG A 135 2.46 -11.03 27.61
CA ARG A 135 1.29 -10.17 27.66
C ARG A 135 0.10 -11.08 27.93
N ARG A 136 -0.15 -11.37 29.20
CA ARG A 136 -1.47 -11.70 29.72
C ARG A 136 -2.32 -10.50 29.34
N ARG A 137 -2.96 -10.58 28.18
CA ARG A 137 -3.99 -9.64 27.78
C ARG A 137 -5.17 -9.89 28.71
N THR A 138 -5.23 -9.15 29.81
CA THR A 138 -6.52 -8.74 30.38
C THR A 138 -7.11 -7.73 29.38
N MET A 139 -7.62 -8.25 28.26
CA MET A 139 -8.65 -7.52 27.54
C MET A 139 -9.88 -7.65 28.42
N THR A 140 -10.23 -6.58 29.11
CA THR A 140 -11.61 -6.42 29.56
C THR A 140 -12.44 -6.51 28.29
N GLU A 141 -13.15 -7.62 28.09
CA GLU A 141 -14.15 -7.75 27.04
C GLU A 141 -15.10 -6.56 27.17
N GLN A 142 -14.93 -5.54 26.35
CA GLN A 142 -16.02 -4.62 26.07
C GLN A 142 -16.98 -5.39 25.17
N SER A 143 -17.81 -6.23 25.80
CA SER A 143 -18.90 -7.01 25.19
C SER A 143 -20.07 -6.12 24.72
N GLY A 144 -19.77 -4.92 24.23
CA GLY A 144 -20.76 -3.95 23.76
C GLY A 144 -20.55 -3.62 22.28
N ARG A 145 -21.64 -3.28 21.59
CA ARG A 145 -21.56 -2.71 20.24
C ARG A 145 -20.68 -1.46 20.26
N THR A 146 -19.83 -1.32 19.25
CA THR A 146 -18.95 -0.15 19.11
C THR A 146 -19.83 1.09 18.95
N PRO A 147 -19.65 2.14 19.76
CA PRO A 147 -20.43 3.36 19.64
C PRO A 147 -20.34 3.98 18.25
N LEU A 148 -21.43 4.60 17.77
CA LEU A 148 -21.50 5.19 16.44
C LEU A 148 -20.38 6.21 16.18
N SER A 149 -20.09 7.07 17.16
CA SER A 149 -19.02 8.06 17.08
C SER A 149 -17.65 7.41 16.88
N THR A 150 -17.37 6.34 17.61
CA THR A 150 -16.14 5.55 17.45
C THR A 150 -16.06 4.92 16.05
N LYS A 151 -17.17 4.39 15.51
CA LYS A 151 -17.19 3.84 14.15
C LYS A 151 -16.90 4.89 13.09
N VAL A 152 -17.44 6.11 13.28
CA VAL A 152 -17.20 7.27 12.41
C VAL A 152 -15.73 7.68 12.47
N GLU A 153 -15.16 7.80 13.67
CA GLU A 153 -13.75 8.13 13.87
C GLU A 153 -12.81 7.09 13.23
N GLN A 154 -13.10 5.80 13.42
CA GLN A 154 -12.35 4.71 12.80
C GLN A 154 -12.42 4.76 11.27
N MET A 155 -13.62 4.97 10.70
CA MET A 155 -13.79 5.11 9.25
C MET A 155 -13.01 6.32 8.69
N LEU A 156 -13.00 7.46 9.40
CA LEU A 156 -12.19 8.62 9.01
C LEU A 156 -10.69 8.32 9.13
N THR A 157 -10.30 7.55 10.13
CA THR A 157 -8.91 7.12 10.34
C THR A 157 -8.45 6.17 9.23
N GLU A 158 -9.27 5.20 8.83
CA GLU A 158 -9.01 4.32 7.69
C GLU A 158 -8.79 5.10 6.38
N ALA A 159 -9.63 6.11 6.13
CA ALA A 159 -9.42 7.00 4.98
C ALA A 159 -8.07 7.74 5.10
N ARG A 160 -7.79 8.36 6.26
CA ARG A 160 -6.56 9.11 6.54
C ARG A 160 -5.29 8.28 6.54
N ILE A 161 -5.42 6.97 6.67
CA ILE A 161 -4.31 6.03 6.52
C ILE A 161 -3.88 5.93 5.06
N ILE A 162 -4.84 5.93 4.12
CA ILE A 162 -4.59 5.70 2.69
C ILE A 162 -4.29 7.02 1.94
N ILE A 163 -4.96 8.12 2.33
CA ILE A 163 -4.87 9.44 1.65
C ILE A 163 -3.42 9.91 1.45
N PRO A 164 -2.54 9.91 2.48
CA PRO A 164 -1.20 10.48 2.35
C PRO A 164 -0.37 9.82 1.26
N GLY A 165 -0.45 8.51 1.08
CA GLY A 165 0.27 7.89 -0.02
C GLY A 165 -0.41 7.99 -1.37
N CYS A 166 -1.75 8.14 -1.45
CA CYS A 166 -2.36 8.58 -2.71
C CYS A 166 -1.80 9.93 -3.16
N GLN A 167 -1.61 10.87 -2.21
CA GLN A 167 -1.02 12.18 -2.49
C GLN A 167 0.44 12.07 -2.94
N ALA A 168 1.23 11.22 -2.27
CA ALA A 168 2.61 10.97 -2.65
C ALA A 168 2.69 10.36 -4.06
N LEU A 169 1.95 9.27 -4.33
CA LEU A 169 1.89 8.61 -5.64
C LEU A 169 1.49 9.57 -6.74
N LEU A 170 0.44 10.38 -6.54
CA LEU A 170 0.02 11.38 -7.50
C LEU A 170 1.14 12.36 -7.83
N GLY A 171 1.86 12.85 -6.81
CA GLY A 171 3.02 13.73 -7.00
C GLY A 171 4.14 13.07 -7.80
N PHE A 172 4.49 11.83 -7.47
CA PHE A 172 5.52 11.08 -8.18
C PHE A 172 5.15 10.80 -9.64
N GLN A 173 3.89 10.45 -9.91
CA GLN A 173 3.38 10.25 -11.27
C GLN A 173 3.43 11.53 -12.10
N LEU A 174 3.06 12.68 -11.52
CA LEU A 174 3.13 13.98 -12.19
C LEU A 174 4.57 14.38 -12.51
N VAL A 175 5.50 14.18 -11.57
CA VAL A 175 6.91 14.51 -11.80
C VAL A 175 7.52 13.60 -12.86
N ALA A 176 7.17 12.31 -12.89
CA ALA A 176 7.66 11.38 -13.92
C ALA A 176 7.31 11.85 -15.34
N MET A 177 6.12 12.44 -15.55
CA MET A 177 5.72 12.98 -16.87
C MET A 177 6.59 14.12 -17.37
N MET A 178 7.32 14.80 -16.48
CA MET A 178 8.19 15.94 -16.82
C MET A 178 9.63 15.51 -17.15
N THR A 179 9.88 14.21 -17.28
CA THR A 179 11.22 13.67 -17.57
C THR A 179 11.36 13.34 -19.05
N GLN A 180 12.55 13.56 -19.62
CA GLN A 180 12.86 13.14 -20.99
C GLN A 180 12.63 11.64 -21.19
N ALA A 181 12.94 10.85 -20.17
CA ALA A 181 12.80 9.40 -20.20
C ALA A 181 11.33 8.93 -20.21
N PHE A 182 10.37 9.82 -19.97
CA PHE A 182 8.94 9.60 -20.19
C PHE A 182 8.53 9.96 -21.61
N ASP A 183 9.12 11.01 -22.20
CA ASP A 183 8.85 11.42 -23.59
C ASP A 183 9.28 10.36 -24.60
N GLU A 184 10.27 9.55 -24.27
CA GLU A 184 10.75 8.42 -25.09
C GLU A 184 9.85 7.18 -25.00
N LEU A 185 8.84 7.17 -24.11
CA LEU A 185 7.93 6.03 -23.99
C LEU A 185 7.00 5.89 -25.22
N PRO A 186 6.63 4.64 -25.56
CA PRO A 186 5.53 4.35 -26.48
C PRO A 186 4.22 5.05 -26.08
N GLN A 187 3.41 5.40 -27.07
CA GLN A 187 2.16 6.16 -26.85
C GLN A 187 1.15 5.40 -25.97
N ASP A 188 1.06 4.09 -26.11
CA ASP A 188 0.23 3.21 -25.28
C ASP A 188 0.65 3.24 -23.81
N ALA A 189 1.96 3.28 -23.53
CA ALA A 189 2.48 3.42 -22.17
C ALA A 189 2.14 4.78 -21.56
N LYS A 190 2.20 5.86 -22.35
CA LYS A 190 1.79 7.21 -21.92
C LYS A 190 0.30 7.28 -21.61
N ILE A 191 -0.54 6.64 -22.43
CA ILE A 191 -1.99 6.53 -22.19
C ILE A 191 -2.25 5.72 -20.92
N MET A 192 -1.57 4.60 -20.72
CA MET A 192 -1.71 3.79 -19.50
C MET A 192 -1.30 4.58 -18.25
N HIS A 193 -0.20 5.33 -18.31
CA HIS A 193 0.23 6.24 -17.23
C HIS A 193 -0.86 7.29 -16.93
N ALA A 194 -1.40 7.95 -17.96
CA ALA A 194 -2.45 8.95 -17.79
C ALA A 194 -3.74 8.34 -17.20
N ALA A 195 -4.12 7.13 -17.63
CA ALA A 195 -5.24 6.40 -17.03
C ALA A 195 -4.98 6.07 -15.56
N GLY A 196 -3.76 5.63 -15.23
CA GLY A 196 -3.32 5.39 -13.85
C GLY A 196 -3.39 6.65 -12.97
N LEU A 197 -2.91 7.77 -13.49
CA LEU A 197 -2.98 9.09 -12.84
C LEU A 197 -4.43 9.51 -12.54
N CYS A 198 -5.34 9.34 -13.51
CA CYS A 198 -6.77 9.57 -13.31
C CYS A 198 -7.34 8.64 -12.22
N CYS A 199 -6.95 7.37 -12.20
CA CYS A 199 -7.38 6.43 -11.18
C CYS A 199 -6.92 6.84 -9.78
N VAL A 200 -5.64 7.20 -9.59
CA VAL A 200 -5.14 7.70 -8.29
C VAL A 200 -5.85 8.98 -7.88
N THR A 201 -6.13 9.88 -8.83
CA THR A 201 -6.90 11.11 -8.60
C THR A 201 -8.32 10.81 -8.12
N ILE A 202 -9.03 9.87 -8.77
CA ILE A 202 -10.36 9.43 -8.36
C ILE A 202 -10.31 8.79 -6.96
N ALA A 203 -9.32 7.94 -6.70
CA ALA A 203 -9.13 7.34 -5.38
C ALA A 203 -8.97 8.41 -4.28
N MET A 204 -8.14 9.42 -4.54
CA MET A 204 -7.93 10.56 -3.64
C MET A 204 -9.24 11.33 -3.39
N ILE A 205 -10.01 11.64 -4.43
CA ILE A 205 -11.30 12.33 -4.31
C ILE A 205 -12.27 11.51 -3.46
N LEU A 206 -12.42 10.21 -3.74
CA LEU A 206 -13.31 9.33 -2.98
C LEU A 206 -12.90 9.26 -1.51
N LEU A 207 -11.62 9.08 -1.21
CA LEU A 207 -11.14 8.96 0.17
C LEU A 207 -11.19 10.28 0.97
N MET A 208 -11.07 11.43 0.32
CA MET A 208 -11.23 12.74 0.97
C MET A 208 -12.71 13.14 1.19
N THR A 209 -13.62 12.56 0.41
CA THR A 209 -15.05 12.89 0.45
C THR A 209 -15.70 12.72 1.84
N PRO A 210 -15.49 11.64 2.60
CA PRO A 210 -16.07 11.49 3.95
C PRO A 210 -15.73 12.64 4.89
N ALA A 211 -14.48 13.10 4.91
CA ALA A 211 -14.07 14.21 5.77
C ALA A 211 -14.71 15.54 5.33
N ALA A 212 -14.82 15.77 4.02
CA ALA A 212 -15.50 16.94 3.48
C ALA A 212 -17.00 16.93 3.80
N LEU A 213 -17.68 15.80 3.61
CA LEU A 213 -19.10 15.65 3.90
C LEU A 213 -19.40 15.78 5.40
N HIS A 214 -18.58 15.18 6.27
CA HIS A 214 -18.74 15.30 7.73
C HIS A 214 -18.76 16.77 8.15
N ARG A 215 -17.83 17.56 7.60
CA ARG A 215 -17.69 18.98 7.93
C ARG A 215 -18.76 19.86 7.27
N LEU A 216 -19.04 19.66 5.98
CA LEU A 216 -19.87 20.58 5.19
C LEU A 216 -21.37 20.26 5.25
N SER A 217 -21.74 18.97 5.23
CA SER A 217 -23.15 18.54 5.12
C SER A 217 -23.73 18.07 6.45
N PHE A 218 -22.91 17.48 7.32
CA PHE A 218 -23.36 16.95 8.61
C PHE A 218 -23.00 17.84 9.80
N GLY A 219 -22.28 18.95 9.57
CA GLY A 219 -21.91 19.90 10.63
C GLY A 219 -21.07 19.28 11.75
N GLY A 220 -20.32 18.21 11.45
CA GLY A 220 -19.57 17.43 12.44
C GLY A 220 -20.40 16.44 13.25
N ASN A 221 -21.71 16.31 12.99
CA ASN A 221 -22.56 15.36 13.71
C ASN A 221 -22.42 13.93 13.19
N ASP A 222 -22.26 12.99 14.12
CA ASP A 222 -22.18 11.56 13.81
C ASP A 222 -23.59 10.99 13.61
N SER A 223 -23.84 10.42 12.43
CA SER A 223 -25.12 9.81 12.08
C SER A 223 -24.92 8.49 11.34
N GLU A 224 -25.88 7.57 11.44
CA GLU A 224 -25.83 6.31 10.67
C GLU A 224 -25.80 6.55 9.16
N ARG A 225 -26.48 7.60 8.69
CA ARG A 225 -26.46 8.00 7.28
C ARG A 225 -25.05 8.40 6.85
N PHE A 226 -24.37 9.19 7.67
CA PHE A 226 -22.98 9.58 7.42
C PHE A 226 -22.06 8.35 7.42
N LEU A 227 -22.17 7.47 8.41
CA LEU A 227 -21.35 6.26 8.50
C LEU A 227 -21.52 5.36 7.26
N ARG A 228 -22.75 5.14 6.78
CA ARG A 228 -23.01 4.33 5.58
C ARG A 228 -22.37 4.95 4.33
N LEU A 229 -22.57 6.25 4.13
CA LEU A 229 -22.06 6.96 2.96
C LEU A 229 -20.53 7.03 2.97
N GLY A 230 -19.95 7.39 4.12
CA GLY A 230 -18.52 7.45 4.30
C GLY A 230 -17.86 6.08 4.15
N SER A 231 -18.45 5.02 4.72
CA SER A 231 -17.93 3.66 4.54
C SER A 231 -17.98 3.21 3.07
N ALA A 232 -19.02 3.59 2.32
CA ALA A 232 -19.08 3.31 0.89
C ALA A 232 -17.91 3.96 0.12
N PHE A 233 -17.56 5.21 0.44
CA PHE A 233 -16.41 5.89 -0.16
C PHE A 233 -15.07 5.26 0.24
N VAL A 234 -14.89 4.89 1.52
CA VAL A 234 -13.67 4.20 1.99
C VAL A 234 -13.51 2.83 1.35
N ILE A 235 -14.60 2.09 1.14
CA ILE A 235 -14.58 0.80 0.43
C ILE A 235 -14.33 1.01 -1.08
N ALA A 236 -14.89 2.05 -1.69
CA ALA A 236 -14.76 2.29 -3.12
C ALA A 236 -13.39 2.85 -3.53
N GLY A 237 -12.74 3.64 -2.68
CA GLY A 237 -11.48 4.32 -2.98
C GLY A 237 -10.29 3.41 -3.35
N PRO A 238 -10.07 2.27 -2.68
CA PRO A 238 -8.97 1.36 -2.99
C PRO A 238 -9.05 0.72 -4.39
N LEU A 239 -10.23 0.58 -5.00
CA LEU A 239 -10.36 -0.01 -6.33
C LEU A 239 -9.61 0.80 -7.41
N PRO A 240 -9.88 2.11 -7.61
CA PRO A 240 -9.10 2.92 -8.53
C PRO A 240 -7.65 3.10 -8.05
N LEU A 241 -7.36 3.05 -6.74
CA LEU A 241 -5.95 3.05 -6.27
C LEU A 241 -5.18 1.82 -6.77
N ALA A 242 -5.77 0.63 -6.71
CA ALA A 242 -5.13 -0.60 -7.21
C ALA A 242 -4.86 -0.51 -8.72
N LEU A 243 -5.82 0.03 -9.50
CA LEU A 243 -5.66 0.27 -10.93
C LEU A 243 -4.54 1.27 -11.22
N GLY A 244 -4.45 2.35 -10.44
CA GLY A 244 -3.39 3.35 -10.54
C GLY A 244 -1.99 2.77 -10.31
N ILE A 245 -1.82 2.05 -9.19
CA ILE A 245 -0.55 1.39 -8.85
C ILE A 245 -0.18 0.31 -9.90
N ALA A 246 -1.16 -0.45 -10.40
CA ALA A 246 -0.92 -1.46 -11.44
C ALA A 246 -0.51 -0.83 -12.78
N ALA A 247 -1.07 0.34 -13.13
CA ALA A 247 -0.66 1.10 -14.30
C ALA A 247 0.79 1.61 -14.15
N ASP A 248 1.18 2.12 -12.97
CA ASP A 248 2.57 2.53 -12.70
C ASP A 248 3.55 1.36 -12.87
N VAL A 249 3.19 0.20 -12.31
CA VAL A 249 3.97 -1.03 -12.47
C VAL A 249 4.07 -1.45 -13.93
N TYR A 250 2.97 -1.38 -14.69
CA TYR A 250 2.98 -1.67 -16.13
C TYR A 250 3.97 -0.77 -16.86
N VAL A 251 3.92 0.54 -16.63
CA VAL A 251 4.78 1.50 -17.35
C VAL A 251 6.25 1.25 -17.01
N VAL A 252 6.58 1.03 -15.73
CA VAL A 252 7.95 0.70 -15.30
C VAL A 252 8.44 -0.62 -15.90
N PHE A 253 7.62 -1.67 -15.84
CA PHE A 253 8.01 -2.99 -16.32
C PHE A 253 8.22 -3.00 -17.83
N LEU A 254 7.37 -2.29 -18.58
CA LEU A 254 7.53 -2.10 -20.02
C LEU A 254 8.82 -1.36 -20.35
N LYS A 255 9.11 -0.28 -19.63
CA LYS A 255 10.34 0.50 -19.81
C LYS A 255 11.60 -0.33 -19.58
N ILE A 256 11.59 -1.22 -18.59
CA ILE A 256 12.77 -2.02 -18.22
C ILE A 256 12.94 -3.26 -19.09
N ASN A 257 11.86 -4.00 -19.35
CA ASN A 257 11.92 -5.33 -19.97
C ASN A 257 11.69 -5.30 -21.49
N HIS A 258 11.14 -4.21 -22.02
CA HIS A 258 10.76 -4.07 -23.44
C HIS A 258 9.83 -5.19 -23.97
N SER A 259 9.18 -5.94 -23.08
CA SER A 259 8.31 -7.07 -23.40
C SER A 259 6.88 -6.80 -22.95
N ALA A 260 5.98 -6.56 -23.92
CA ALA A 260 4.57 -6.30 -23.64
C ALA A 260 3.90 -7.48 -22.92
N THR A 261 4.17 -8.71 -23.33
CA THR A 261 3.55 -9.91 -22.74
C THR A 261 3.93 -10.08 -21.27
N PHE A 262 5.22 -9.97 -20.93
CA PHE A 262 5.68 -10.07 -19.55
C PHE A 262 5.07 -8.98 -18.69
N THR A 263 5.09 -7.73 -19.17
CA THR A 263 4.54 -6.58 -18.47
C THR A 263 3.05 -6.75 -18.18
N VAL A 264 2.23 -7.09 -19.19
CA VAL A 264 0.79 -7.28 -19.02
C VAL A 264 0.51 -8.38 -17.99
N LEU A 265 1.19 -9.53 -18.09
CA LEU A 265 0.99 -10.63 -17.17
C LEU A 265 1.39 -10.25 -15.74
N ALA A 266 2.58 -9.67 -15.56
CA ALA A 266 3.09 -9.33 -14.24
C ALA A 266 2.24 -8.25 -13.54
N SER A 267 1.89 -7.16 -14.24
CA SER A 267 1.04 -6.12 -13.66
C SER A 267 -0.37 -6.62 -13.39
N SER A 268 -0.92 -7.50 -14.24
CA SER A 268 -2.23 -8.11 -14.03
C SER A 268 -2.24 -9.05 -12.81
N VAL A 269 -1.19 -9.87 -12.64
CA VAL A 269 -1.06 -10.75 -11.45
C VAL A 269 -0.99 -9.92 -10.17
N LEU A 270 -0.21 -8.83 -10.17
CA LEU A 270 -0.09 -7.96 -9.00
C LEU A 270 -1.41 -7.22 -8.71
N LEU A 271 -2.11 -6.73 -9.75
CA LEU A 271 -3.44 -6.14 -9.61
C LEU A 271 -4.42 -7.14 -9.00
N LEU A 272 -4.46 -8.37 -9.53
CA LEU A 272 -5.32 -9.43 -9.03
C LEU A 272 -4.99 -9.78 -7.57
N ALA A 273 -3.70 -9.78 -7.18
CA ALA A 273 -3.30 -9.98 -5.79
C ALA A 273 -3.85 -8.88 -4.87
N MET A 274 -3.80 -7.62 -5.29
CA MET A 274 -4.37 -6.51 -4.51
C MET A 274 -5.90 -6.60 -4.40
N LEU A 275 -6.58 -6.84 -5.53
CA LEU A 275 -8.04 -7.03 -5.53
C LEU A 275 -8.46 -8.25 -4.71
N ALA A 276 -7.64 -9.30 -4.72
CA ALA A 276 -7.87 -10.49 -3.93
C ALA A 276 -7.80 -10.18 -2.43
N LEU A 277 -6.77 -9.44 -1.99
CA LEU A 277 -6.58 -9.04 -0.60
C LEU A 277 -7.66 -8.06 -0.13
N TRP A 278 -8.08 -7.12 -0.98
CA TRP A 278 -8.94 -5.99 -0.58
C TRP A 278 -10.43 -6.27 -0.71
N TYR A 279 -10.84 -7.10 -1.68
CA TYR A 279 -12.26 -7.33 -1.96
C TYR A 279 -12.63 -8.80 -1.91
N PHE A 280 -11.91 -9.66 -2.63
CA PHE A 280 -12.27 -11.07 -2.71
C PHE A 280 -12.20 -11.75 -1.34
N TYR A 281 -11.08 -11.61 -0.62
CA TYR A 281 -10.87 -12.26 0.67
C TYR A 281 -11.85 -11.76 1.74
N PRO A 282 -12.07 -10.45 1.94
CA PRO A 282 -13.10 -9.96 2.86
C PRO A 282 -14.53 -10.40 2.48
N VAL A 283 -14.90 -10.36 1.20
CA VAL A 283 -16.24 -10.80 0.76
C VAL A 283 -16.42 -12.30 0.98
N TRP A 284 -15.39 -13.09 0.71
CA TRP A 284 -15.39 -14.53 0.97
C TRP A 284 -15.49 -14.83 2.47
N LEU A 285 -14.78 -14.12 3.33
CA LEU A 285 -14.91 -14.25 4.80
C LEU A 285 -16.33 -13.91 5.27
N ARG A 286 -16.95 -12.87 4.71
CA ARG A 286 -18.33 -12.49 5.02
C ARG A 286 -19.34 -13.54 4.56
N ALA A 287 -19.14 -14.11 3.37
CA ALA A 287 -20.03 -15.12 2.80
C ALA A 287 -19.86 -16.50 3.46
N SER A 288 -18.64 -16.86 3.85
CA SER A 288 -18.34 -18.13 4.53
C SER A 288 -18.78 -18.15 6.00
N GLY A 289 -19.18 -16.99 6.54
CA GLY A 289 -20.06 -16.92 7.71
C GLY A 289 -19.63 -17.84 8.84
N VAL A 290 -18.38 -17.68 9.34
CA VAL A 290 -17.97 -18.32 10.59
C VAL A 290 -18.88 -17.77 11.68
N LYS A 291 -19.97 -18.52 11.91
CA LYS A 291 -20.74 -18.58 13.14
C LYS A 291 -19.72 -18.69 14.28
N SER A 292 -19.46 -17.58 14.97
CA SER A 292 -19.06 -17.64 16.38
C SER A 292 -20.23 -17.12 17.18
#